data_AF-A0A964UFK9-F1
#
_entry.id   AF-A0A964UFK9-F1
#
_cell.length_a   1.000
_cell.length_b   1.000
_cell.length_c   1.000
_cell.angle_alpha   90.00
_cell.angle_beta   90.00
_cell.angle_gamma   90.00
#
_symmetry.space_group_name_H-M   'P 1'
#
loop_
_entity.id
_entity.type
_entity.pdbx_description
1 polymer ?
#
loop_
_entity_poly.entity_id
_entity_poly.type
_entity_poly.pdbx_seq_one_letter_code
_entity_poly.pdbx_strand_id
1 'polypeptide(L)'
;MADRDFERQLRGEGLLTAEIFYFFPDYPSLIQQFVWQDYDEAPDYPILFRFLDHWRREIEAAIHSVRIAHERSLGPREFRHVDGEFRVR
;
A
#
# COMPACT_ATOMS: atom_id res chain seq x y z
N MET A 1 -24.68 -5.06 -8.53
CA MET A 1 -23.39 -5.79 -8.56
C MET A 1 -22.75 -5.54 -7.21
N ALA A 2 -22.31 -6.58 -6.50
CA ALA A 2 -21.56 -6.39 -5.27
C ALA A 2 -20.23 -5.69 -5.60
N ASP A 3 -19.74 -4.88 -4.67
CA ASP A 3 -18.45 -4.21 -4.79
C ASP A 3 -17.33 -5.27 -4.80
N ARG A 4 -16.51 -5.31 -5.86
CA ARG A 4 -15.45 -6.30 -6.02
C ARG A 4 -14.43 -6.23 -4.89
N ASP A 5 -14.18 -5.03 -4.38
CA ASP A 5 -13.24 -4.81 -3.27
C ASP A 5 -13.80 -5.38 -1.97
N PHE A 6 -15.10 -5.25 -1.77
CA PHE A 6 -15.79 -5.91 -0.66
C PHE A 6 -15.75 -7.44 -0.76
N GLU A 7 -15.88 -8.01 -1.96
CA GLU A 7 -15.72 -9.45 -2.18
C GLU A 7 -14.30 -9.93 -1.86
N ARG A 8 -13.27 -9.15 -2.19
CA ARG A 8 -11.85 -9.45 -1.86
C ARG A 8 -11.64 -9.41 -0.35
N GLN A 9 -12.19 -8.40 0.32
CA GLN A 9 -12.16 -8.28 1.77
C GLN A 9 -12.80 -9.52 2.44
N LEU A 10 -13.97 -9.96 1.97
CA LEU A 10 -14.65 -11.16 2.46
C LEU A 10 -13.85 -12.46 2.25
N ARG A 11 -12.97 -12.52 1.24
CA ARG A 11 -12.04 -13.64 1.01
C ARG A 11 -10.83 -13.62 1.96
N GLY A 12 -10.70 -12.60 2.80
CA GLY A 12 -9.60 -12.44 3.74
C GLY A 12 -8.42 -11.63 3.19
N GLU A 13 -8.56 -11.04 2.00
CA GLU A 13 -7.60 -10.08 1.49
C GLU A 13 -7.70 -8.78 2.29
N GLY A 14 -6.56 -8.20 2.65
CA GLY A 14 -6.51 -6.94 3.40
C GLY A 14 -6.02 -5.80 2.53
N LEU A 15 -6.47 -4.57 2.81
CA LEU A 15 -5.98 -3.40 2.10
C LEU A 15 -4.50 -3.19 2.45
N LEU A 16 -3.64 -3.18 1.43
CA LEU A 16 -2.21 -2.98 1.52
C LEU A 16 -1.87 -1.61 0.94
N THR A 17 -1.17 -0.79 1.72
CA THR A 17 -0.51 0.42 1.24
C THR A 17 0.99 0.18 1.20
N ALA A 18 1.62 0.44 0.05
CA ALA A 18 3.06 0.40 -0.12
C ALA A 18 3.60 1.81 -0.46
N GLU A 19 4.52 2.30 0.35
CA GLU A 19 5.33 3.49 0.06
C GLU A 19 6.64 3.03 -0.58
N ILE A 20 6.83 3.34 -1.85
CA ILE A 20 7.99 2.94 -2.64
C ILE A 20 8.89 4.15 -2.82
N PHE A 21 10.08 4.09 -2.23
CA PHE A 21 11.12 5.10 -2.35
C PHE A 21 12.11 4.68 -3.42
N TYR A 22 12.38 5.54 -4.39
CA TYR A 22 13.25 5.24 -5.52
C TYR A 22 14.12 6.43 -5.90
N PHE A 23 15.28 6.15 -6.51
CA PHE A 23 16.20 7.17 -6.99
C PHE A 23 15.75 7.72 -8.35
N PHE A 24 15.80 9.04 -8.52
CA PHE A 24 15.56 9.66 -9.81
C PHE A 24 16.66 9.23 -10.80
N PRO A 25 16.32 8.69 -11.99
CA PRO A 25 17.32 8.14 -12.93
C PRO A 25 18.44 9.14 -13.31
N ASP A 26 18.08 10.37 -13.67
CA ASP A 26 19.04 11.41 -14.07
C ASP A 26 19.73 12.11 -12.88
N TYR A 27 19.18 11.95 -11.66
CA TYR A 27 19.65 12.64 -10.45
C TYR A 27 19.60 11.69 -9.25
N PRO A 28 20.53 10.72 -9.12
CA PRO A 28 20.46 9.67 -8.10
C PRO A 28 20.56 10.16 -6.65
N SER A 29 20.95 11.42 -6.43
CA SER A 29 20.88 12.06 -5.10
C SER A 29 19.45 12.42 -4.67
N LEU A 30 18.49 12.41 -5.60
CA LEU A 30 17.09 12.69 -5.33
C LEU A 30 16.32 11.39 -5.12
N ILE A 31 15.64 11.29 -3.98
CA ILE A 31 14.70 10.21 -3.68
C ILE A 31 13.28 10.73 -3.90
N GLN A 32 12.49 9.98 -4.66
CA GLN A 32 11.07 10.19 -4.82
C GLN A 32 10.26 9.10 -4.12
N GLN A 33 9.02 9.43 -3.76
CA GLN A 33 8.06 8.51 -3.17
C GLN A 33 6.89 8.28 -4.14
N PHE A 34 6.57 7.02 -4.37
CA PHE A 34 5.34 6.58 -5.02
C PHE A 34 4.50 5.80 -4.01
N VAL A 35 3.22 6.17 -3.86
CA VAL A 35 2.30 5.46 -2.98
C VAL A 35 1.37 4.61 -3.84
N TRP A 36 1.39 3.31 -3.55
CA TRP A 36 0.56 2.32 -4.21
C TRP A 36 -0.37 1.66 -3.19
N GLN A 37 -1.59 1.36 -3.59
CA GLN A 37 -2.58 0.72 -2.73
C GLN A 37 -3.41 -0.28 -3.51
N ASP A 38 -3.54 -1.49 -2.97
CA ASP A 38 -4.39 -2.55 -3.50
C ASP A 38 -4.73 -3.53 -2.37
N TYR A 39 -5.72 -4.40 -2.55
CA TYR A 39 -5.90 -5.53 -1.63
C TYR A 39 -4.82 -6.58 -1.91
N ASP A 40 -4.32 -7.22 -0.85
CA ASP A 40 -3.33 -8.28 -0.97
C ASP A 40 -3.42 -9.30 0.18
N GLU A 41 -2.86 -10.48 -0.07
CA GLU A 41 -2.85 -11.61 0.84
C GLU A 41 -1.59 -11.58 1.71
N ALA A 42 -1.71 -11.12 2.97
CA ALA A 42 -0.62 -11.24 3.93
C ALA A 42 -0.40 -12.70 4.36
N PRO A 43 0.81 -13.13 4.73
CA PRO A 43 2.06 -12.35 4.78
C PRO A 43 2.85 -12.37 3.45
N ASP A 44 2.33 -13.04 2.42
CA ASP A 44 3.08 -13.34 1.19
C ASP A 44 3.02 -12.21 0.15
N TYR A 45 2.03 -11.32 0.24
CA TYR A 45 1.84 -10.13 -0.61
C TYR A 45 2.09 -10.36 -2.12
N PRO A 46 1.46 -11.38 -2.72
CA PRO A 46 1.73 -11.76 -4.11
C PRO A 46 1.42 -10.65 -5.13
N ILE A 47 0.49 -9.72 -4.85
CA ILE A 47 0.18 -8.61 -5.77
C ILE A 47 1.27 -7.55 -5.71
N LEU A 48 1.71 -7.17 -4.51
CA LEU A 48 2.85 -6.25 -4.32
C LEU A 48 4.09 -6.78 -5.04
N PHE A 49 4.45 -8.05 -4.85
CA PHE A 49 5.65 -8.59 -5.51
C PHE A 49 5.55 -8.57 -7.03
N ARG A 50 4.38 -8.89 -7.60
CA ARG A 50 4.17 -8.72 -9.05
C ARG A 50 4.33 -7.28 -9.51
N PHE A 51 3.85 -6.32 -8.72
CA PHE A 51 4.03 -4.90 -9.02
C PHE A 51 5.50 -4.49 -8.97
N LEU A 52 6.25 -4.93 -7.95
CA LEU A 52 7.69 -4.64 -7.82
C LEU A 52 8.52 -5.29 -8.92
N ASP A 53 8.14 -6.49 -9.38
CA ASP A 53 8.77 -7.13 -10.53
C ASP A 53 8.49 -6.39 -11.83
N HIS A 54 7.25 -5.91 -12.02
CA HIS A 54 6.92 -5.03 -13.13
C HIS A 54 7.74 -3.72 -13.08
N TRP A 55 7.82 -3.08 -11.91
CA TRP A 55 8.64 -1.89 -11.71
C TRP A 55 10.09 -2.13 -12.15
N ARG A 56 10.72 -3.20 -11.67
CA ARG A 56 12.10 -3.54 -12.03
C ARG A 56 12.31 -3.76 -13.52
N ARG A 57 11.30 -4.27 -14.23
CA ARG A 57 11.39 -4.57 -15.66
C ARG A 57 11.11 -3.36 -16.55
N GLU A 58 10.19 -2.50 -16.16
CA GLU A 58 9.64 -1.46 -17.04
C GLU A 58 9.94 -0.03 -16.57
N ILE A 59 10.21 0.16 -15.28
CA ILE A 59 10.53 1.47 -14.69
C ILE A 59 12.04 1.50 -14.43
N GLU A 60 12.78 2.24 -15.25
CA GLU A 60 14.25 2.39 -15.20
C GLU A 60 14.77 3.15 -13.96
N ALA A 61 14.06 3.07 -12.83
CA ALA A 61 14.36 3.77 -11.60
C ALA A 61 14.60 2.77 -10.45
N ALA A 62 15.79 2.84 -9.85
CA ALA A 62 16.20 1.92 -8.79
C ALA A 62 15.43 2.17 -7.49
N ILE A 63 14.78 1.14 -6.98
CA ILE A 63 14.09 1.17 -5.69
C ILE A 63 15.14 1.21 -4.57
N HIS A 64 15.02 2.21 -3.69
CA HIS A 64 15.79 2.33 -2.46
C HIS A 64 15.17 1.50 -1.33
N SER A 65 13.88 1.68 -1.06
CA SER A 65 13.16 0.96 -0.01
C SER A 65 11.66 0.90 -0.27
N VAL A 66 11.00 -0.07 0.34
CA VAL A 66 9.54 -0.21 0.32
C VAL A 66 9.07 -0.35 1.76
N ARG A 67 8.11 0.48 2.17
CA ARG A 67 7.42 0.38 3.46
C ARG A 67 6.00 -0.05 3.22
N ILE A 68 5.51 -1.00 4.02
CA ILE A 68 4.15 -1.51 3.87
C ILE A 68 3.33 -1.32 5.14
N ALA A 69 2.05 -1.04 4.96
CA ALA A 69 1.03 -1.12 5.99
C ALA A 69 -0.11 -2.00 5.45
N HIS A 70 -0.48 -3.04 6.19
CA HIS A 70 -1.53 -3.98 5.80
C HIS A 70 -2.61 -4.02 6.86
N GLU A 71 -3.86 -3.81 6.45
CA GLU A 71 -5.02 -3.89 7.32
C GLU A 71 -5.86 -5.14 6.98
N ARG A 72 -5.86 -6.13 7.87
CA ARG A 72 -6.70 -7.35 7.76
C ARG A 72 -8.15 -7.15 8.23
N SER A 73 -8.68 -5.92 8.26
CA SER A 73 -9.98 -5.62 8.87
C SER A 73 -11.15 -6.37 8.22
N LEU A 74 -11.40 -7.59 8.69
CA LEU A 74 -12.69 -8.26 8.67
C LEU A 74 -13.42 -7.90 9.97
N GLY A 75 -13.69 -6.61 10.13
CA GLY A 75 -14.45 -6.08 11.27
C GLY A 75 -15.14 -4.80 10.83
N PRO A 76 -16.30 -4.44 11.43
CA PRO A 76 -16.83 -3.10 11.22
C PRO A 76 -15.71 -2.12 11.56
N ARG A 77 -15.43 -1.17 10.64
CA ARG A 77 -14.46 -0.08 10.87
C ARG A 77 -14.62 0.34 12.33
N GLU A 78 -13.63 0.04 13.17
CA GLU A 78 -13.80 0.15 14.61
C GLU A 78 -14.35 1.53 14.90
N PHE A 79 -15.60 1.61 15.37
CA PHE A 79 -16.17 2.88 15.75
C PHE A 79 -15.42 3.31 16.99
N ARG A 80 -14.36 4.09 16.78
CA ARG A 80 -13.62 4.68 17.87
C ARG A 80 -14.40 5.91 18.30
N HIS A 81 -15.16 5.79 19.39
CA HIS A 81 -15.68 6.96 20.08
C HIS A 81 -14.48 7.80 20.51
N VAL A 82 -14.34 9.00 19.96
CA VAL A 82 -13.27 9.92 20.33
C VAL A 82 -13.86 10.90 21.34
N ASP A 83 -13.38 10.86 22.58
CA ASP A 83 -13.89 11.71 23.66
C ASP A 83 -13.50 13.20 23.51
N GLY A 84 -12.65 13.54 22.51
CA GLY A 84 -12.29 14.92 22.19
C GLY A 84 -11.38 15.04 20.96
N GLU A 85 -11.60 16.08 20.15
CA GLU A 85 -10.77 16.46 19.00
C GLU A 85 -9.86 17.64 19.39
N PHE A 86 -8.54 17.51 19.16
CA PHE A 86 -7.61 18.63 19.26
C PHE A 86 -7.31 19.15 17.86
N ARG A 87 -7.75 20.37 17.57
CA ARG A 87 -7.48 21.04 16.30
C ARG A 87 -6.23 21.90 16.43
N VAL A 88 -5.13 21.47 15.81
CA VAL A 88 -3.90 22.26 15.75
C VAL A 88 -3.98 23.19 14.53
N ARG A 89 -3.77 24.48 14.74
CA ARG A 89 -3.69 25.52 13.71
C ARG A 89 -2.26 25.70 13.24
#